data_AF-A0A3M7AJG5-F1
#
_entry.id   AF-A0A3M7AJG5-F1
#
_cell.length_a   1.000
_cell.length_b   1.000
_cell.length_c   1.000
_cell.angle_alpha   90.00
_cell.angle_beta   90.00
_cell.angle_gamma   90.00
#
_symmetry.space_group_name_H-M   'P 1'
#
loop_
_entity.id
_entity.type
_entity.pdbx_description
1 polymer ?
#
loop_
_entity_poly.entity_id
_entity_poly.type
_entity_poly.pdbx_seq_one_letter_code
_entity_poly.pdbx_strand_id
1 'polypeptide(L)'
;FKRRNNIDAFLCASSLFERAGTTNQYAAPTADLQQLSAKLHCLFGVPVDPIPPRSSFSLQRPNLSLSPSAKTRMQTRRLATHTYARAKVYDLRQYTNGTLWGPFIDDGSQRVDWEKVEAIMIVLGFNLNKFSDRSDGRWPKVWDRPFIGATPHSYRCVEPPKPPIPKEDSAEPENEEISKIRELALSLSAQDPYGVTGTWMRVVCFLDYNDLYAFNFSTRIPAEELRDPIDTEEGIIDLAESIKLQVTKIEPAGSASEDDDEDWVGAAGADGQQPSCSVSDRLPVVHFRGRSRSLHASWDPNANSAIRGTVQQTPAGDIRWTTFSIFHGEERWRSEGIQVGGLRSARGVLGNWFDRDYDVHGPAGPTAFWKISDSCEDDRSSGIPFAYY
;
A
#
# COMPACT_ATOMS: atom_id res chain seq x y z
N PHE A 1 6.37 -23.22 -0.87
CA PHE A 1 5.21 -24.10 -0.58
C PHE A 1 4.80 -24.83 -1.85
N LYS A 2 5.00 -26.17 -1.94
CA LYS A 2 4.60 -26.98 -3.13
C LYS A 2 3.29 -27.76 -2.94
N ARG A 3 2.95 -28.10 -1.69
CA ARG A 3 1.72 -28.84 -1.35
C ARG A 3 0.63 -27.85 -0.95
N ARG A 4 -0.58 -28.01 -1.50
CA ARG A 4 -1.73 -27.15 -1.20
C ARG A 4 -2.08 -27.16 0.28
N ASN A 5 -2.04 -28.32 0.95
CA ASN A 5 -2.28 -28.42 2.39
C ASN A 5 -1.36 -27.52 3.22
N ASN A 6 -0.11 -27.32 2.80
CA ASN A 6 0.79 -26.42 3.52
C ASN A 6 0.43 -24.95 3.26
N ILE A 7 -0.08 -24.61 2.08
CA ILE A 7 -0.59 -23.26 1.80
C ILE A 7 -1.80 -22.99 2.68
N ASP A 8 -2.75 -23.92 2.71
CA ASP A 8 -3.97 -23.78 3.49
C ASP A 8 -3.67 -23.71 5.00
N ALA A 9 -2.73 -24.52 5.51
CA ALA A 9 -2.40 -24.54 6.93
C ALA A 9 -1.55 -23.35 7.43
N PHE A 10 -0.64 -22.82 6.59
CA PHE A 10 0.32 -21.81 7.04
C PHE A 10 0.04 -20.40 6.50
N LEU A 11 -0.58 -20.29 5.32
CA LEU A 11 -0.86 -19.00 4.66
C LEU A 11 -2.33 -18.62 4.71
N CYS A 12 -3.21 -19.53 5.13
CA CYS A 12 -4.66 -19.31 5.16
C CYS A 12 -5.23 -19.55 6.56
N ALA A 13 -4.52 -19.08 7.59
CA ALA A 13 -4.88 -19.29 8.99
C ALA A 13 -5.05 -18.00 9.80
N SER A 14 -5.23 -16.85 9.14
CA SER A 14 -5.72 -15.63 9.79
C SER A 14 -7.22 -15.74 10.14
N SER A 15 -7.74 -14.80 10.94
CA SER A 15 -9.18 -14.71 11.27
C SER A 15 -10.06 -14.56 10.02
N LEU A 16 -9.51 -13.99 8.94
CA LEU A 16 -10.21 -13.87 7.66
C LEU A 16 -10.73 -15.22 7.15
N PHE A 17 -9.95 -16.29 7.33
CA PHE A 17 -10.26 -17.64 6.85
C PHE A 17 -11.23 -18.43 7.75
N GLU A 18 -11.71 -17.83 8.84
CA GLU A 18 -12.85 -18.37 9.58
C GLU A 18 -14.13 -18.34 8.72
N ARG A 19 -14.31 -17.24 7.98
CA ARG A 19 -15.48 -16.99 7.13
C ARG A 19 -15.19 -17.15 5.63
N ALA A 20 -13.96 -16.88 5.21
CA ALA A 20 -13.55 -16.89 3.81
C ALA A 20 -13.01 -18.25 3.34
N GLY A 21 -12.54 -18.31 2.09
CA GLY A 21 -11.73 -19.41 1.59
C GLY A 21 -12.47 -20.73 1.38
N THR A 22 -11.71 -21.82 1.43
CA THR A 22 -12.20 -23.19 1.22
C THR A 22 -12.55 -23.89 2.54
N THR A 23 -13.24 -25.03 2.45
CA THR A 23 -13.58 -25.86 3.63
C THR A 23 -12.36 -26.48 4.34
N ASN A 24 -11.17 -26.38 3.76
CA ASN A 24 -9.94 -26.92 4.34
C ASN A 24 -9.10 -25.84 5.05
N GLN A 25 -9.52 -24.58 4.96
CA GLN A 25 -8.85 -23.44 5.57
C GLN A 25 -9.57 -23.06 6.86
N TYR A 26 -8.79 -22.79 7.90
CA TYR A 26 -9.26 -22.53 9.25
C TYR A 26 -8.35 -21.51 9.90
N ALA A 27 -8.95 -20.56 10.63
CA ALA A 27 -8.18 -19.63 11.45
C ALA A 27 -7.36 -20.38 12.52
N ALA A 28 -6.15 -19.89 12.78
CA ALA A 28 -5.30 -20.38 13.85
C ALA A 28 -5.94 -20.11 15.23
N PRO A 29 -5.61 -20.91 16.26
CA PRO A 29 -6.32 -20.86 17.55
C PRO A 29 -6.05 -19.60 18.39
N THR A 30 -5.00 -18.84 18.09
CA THR A 30 -4.63 -17.63 18.84
C THR A 30 -4.40 -16.45 17.90
N ALA A 31 -4.68 -15.23 18.37
CA ALA A 31 -4.48 -14.00 17.61
C ALA A 31 -3.02 -13.86 17.13
N ASP A 32 -2.03 -14.20 17.97
CA ASP A 32 -0.62 -14.16 17.59
C ASP A 32 -0.30 -15.08 16.40
N LEU A 33 -0.87 -16.29 16.38
CA LEU A 33 -0.67 -17.21 15.25
C LEU A 33 -1.41 -16.76 14.00
N GLN A 34 -2.57 -16.12 14.15
CA GLN A 34 -3.31 -15.51 13.04
C GLN A 34 -2.49 -14.39 12.39
N GLN A 35 -1.91 -13.50 13.20
CA GLN A 35 -1.01 -12.43 12.76
C GLN A 35 0.26 -12.98 12.09
N LEU A 36 0.86 -14.04 12.64
CA LEU A 36 2.03 -14.70 12.03
C LEU A 36 1.69 -15.37 10.68
N SER A 37 0.52 -16.01 10.57
CA SER A 37 0.04 -16.59 9.30
C SER A 37 -0.18 -15.51 8.25
N ALA A 38 -0.85 -14.42 8.62
CA ALA A 38 -1.09 -13.28 7.74
C ALA A 38 0.22 -12.61 7.30
N LYS A 39 1.18 -12.44 8.21
CA LYS A 39 2.54 -11.95 7.89
C LYS A 39 3.24 -12.86 6.89
N LEU A 40 3.17 -14.16 7.10
CA LEU A 40 3.77 -15.14 6.19
C LEU A 40 3.10 -15.10 4.82
N HIS A 41 1.79 -14.90 4.74
CA HIS A 41 1.06 -14.72 3.49
C HIS A 41 1.47 -13.42 2.79
N CYS A 42 1.63 -12.31 3.51
CA CYS A 42 2.16 -11.05 2.94
C CYS A 42 3.58 -11.23 2.36
N LEU A 43 4.45 -11.98 3.05
CA LEU A 43 5.79 -12.32 2.56
C LEU A 43 5.76 -13.29 1.38
N PHE A 44 4.81 -14.25 1.37
CA PHE A 44 4.56 -15.13 0.24
C PHE A 44 4.18 -14.29 -0.98
N GLY A 45 3.27 -13.34 -0.81
CA GLY A 45 2.98 -12.28 -1.77
C GLY A 45 2.42 -12.78 -3.09
N VAL A 46 1.56 -13.80 -3.04
CA VAL A 46 0.78 -14.30 -4.18
C VAL A 46 -0.63 -14.63 -3.67
N PRO A 47 -1.71 -14.23 -4.36
CA PRO A 47 -3.06 -14.59 -3.97
C PRO A 47 -3.24 -16.11 -3.82
N VAL A 48 -3.65 -16.55 -2.63
CA VAL A 48 -3.84 -17.97 -2.30
C VAL A 48 -5.11 -18.58 -2.89
N ASP A 49 -6.08 -17.73 -3.29
CA ASP A 49 -7.30 -18.17 -3.97
C ASP A 49 -7.14 -18.07 -5.49
N PRO A 50 -7.42 -19.16 -6.23
CA PRO A 50 -7.47 -19.09 -7.68
C PRO A 50 -8.62 -18.16 -8.09
N ILE A 51 -8.29 -17.12 -8.84
CA ILE A 51 -9.26 -16.26 -9.49
C ILE A 51 -10.10 -17.15 -10.43
N PRO A 52 -11.44 -17.12 -10.36
CA PRO A 52 -12.27 -17.89 -11.27
C PRO A 52 -11.90 -17.53 -12.73
N PRO A 53 -11.74 -18.50 -13.64
CA PRO A 53 -11.43 -18.19 -15.05
C PRO A 53 -12.52 -17.35 -15.69
N ARG A 54 -12.19 -16.63 -16.79
CA ARG A 54 -13.08 -15.72 -17.54
C ARG A 54 -14.51 -16.24 -17.78
N SER A 55 -14.68 -17.55 -17.98
CA SER A 55 -15.98 -18.20 -18.20
C SER A 55 -16.92 -18.19 -16.98
N SER A 56 -16.39 -18.01 -15.78
CA SER A 56 -17.14 -17.99 -14.52
C SER A 56 -17.88 -16.67 -14.30
N PHE A 57 -17.36 -15.57 -14.85
CA PHE A 57 -17.94 -14.23 -14.68
C PHE A 57 -19.24 -14.02 -15.49
N SER A 58 -19.48 -14.85 -16.51
CA SER A 58 -20.72 -14.81 -17.30
C SER A 58 -21.95 -15.31 -16.53
N LEU A 59 -21.74 -16.09 -15.46
CA LEU A 59 -22.82 -16.64 -14.62
C LEU A 59 -23.21 -15.74 -13.42
N GLN A 60 -22.60 -14.56 -13.27
CA GLN A 60 -22.81 -13.66 -12.14
C GLN A 60 -23.79 -12.50 -12.41
N ARG A 61 -24.49 -12.46 -13.56
CA ARG A 61 -25.65 -11.58 -13.66
C ARG A 61 -26.72 -12.12 -12.69
N PRO A 62 -27.16 -11.35 -11.67
CA PRO A 62 -28.35 -11.73 -10.92
C PRO A 62 -29.50 -11.69 -11.91
N ASN A 63 -29.91 -12.86 -12.39
CA ASN A 63 -31.18 -12.95 -13.09
C ASN A 63 -32.24 -12.69 -12.00
N LEU A 64 -32.84 -11.51 -12.04
CA LEU A 64 -33.89 -11.05 -11.10
C LEU A 64 -35.14 -11.94 -11.09
N SER A 65 -35.12 -13.09 -11.78
CA SER A 65 -36.16 -14.10 -11.84
C SER A 65 -35.85 -15.41 -11.09
N LEU A 66 -34.80 -15.47 -10.25
CA LEU A 66 -34.40 -16.73 -9.62
C LEU A 66 -35.30 -17.14 -8.42
N SER A 67 -35.81 -18.37 -8.53
CA SER A 67 -36.63 -19.10 -7.54
C SER A 67 -36.04 -19.09 -6.11
N PRO A 68 -36.88 -19.16 -5.05
CA PRO A 68 -36.43 -19.22 -3.65
C PRO A 68 -35.30 -20.23 -3.37
N SER A 69 -35.25 -21.35 -4.09
CA SER A 69 -34.19 -22.37 -3.95
C SER A 69 -32.81 -21.94 -4.47
N ALA A 70 -32.73 -20.93 -5.34
CA ALA A 70 -31.46 -20.37 -5.80
C ALA A 70 -30.84 -19.42 -4.76
N LYS A 71 -31.68 -18.74 -3.96
CA LYS A 71 -31.23 -17.91 -2.83
C LYS A 71 -30.53 -18.76 -1.76
N THR A 72 -31.06 -19.96 -1.48
CA THR A 72 -30.44 -20.90 -0.53
C THR A 72 -29.14 -21.51 -1.06
N ARG A 73 -29.00 -21.70 -2.38
CA ARG A 73 -27.77 -22.23 -3.00
C ARG A 73 -26.64 -21.18 -3.09
N MET A 74 -26.97 -19.89 -3.16
CA MET A 74 -25.96 -18.82 -3.05
C MET A 74 -25.46 -18.64 -1.62
N GLN A 75 -26.32 -18.86 -0.61
CA GLN A 75 -25.93 -18.88 0.80
C GLN A 75 -24.94 -20.02 1.16
N THR A 76 -24.85 -21.08 0.34
CA THR A 76 -23.98 -22.24 0.60
C THR A 76 -22.61 -22.20 -0.08
N ARG A 77 -22.34 -21.19 -0.93
CA ARG A 77 -21.00 -21.00 -1.50
C ARG A 77 -20.27 -19.95 -0.66
N ARG A 78 -19.23 -20.37 0.06
CA ARG A 78 -18.27 -19.41 0.64
C ARG A 78 -17.84 -18.46 -0.47
N LEU A 79 -18.08 -17.17 -0.27
CA LEU A 79 -17.69 -16.14 -1.24
C LEU A 79 -16.16 -16.09 -1.31
N ALA A 80 -15.64 -15.70 -2.47
CA ALA A 80 -14.19 -15.66 -2.71
C ALA A 80 -13.50 -14.76 -1.67
N THR A 81 -12.31 -15.13 -1.20
CA THR A 81 -11.65 -14.46 -0.07
C THR A 81 -11.51 -12.95 -0.25
N HIS A 82 -11.33 -12.48 -1.49
CA HIS A 82 -11.25 -11.05 -1.79
C HIS A 82 -12.50 -10.24 -1.37
N THR A 83 -13.71 -10.84 -1.35
CA THR A 83 -14.94 -10.14 -0.93
C THR A 83 -14.99 -9.86 0.58
N TYR A 84 -14.48 -10.79 1.38
CA TYR A 84 -14.31 -10.62 2.82
C TYR A 84 -13.13 -9.70 3.14
N ALA A 85 -12.03 -9.84 2.41
CA ALA A 85 -10.88 -8.94 2.54
C ALA A 85 -11.29 -7.49 2.23
N ARG A 86 -12.09 -7.29 1.18
CA ARG A 86 -12.68 -6.00 0.81
C ARG A 86 -13.53 -5.42 1.93
N ALA A 87 -14.45 -6.22 2.50
CA ALA A 87 -15.23 -5.79 3.65
C ALA A 87 -14.35 -5.34 4.82
N LYS A 88 -13.25 -6.05 5.10
CA LYS A 88 -12.28 -5.65 6.13
C LYS A 88 -11.56 -4.34 5.77
N VAL A 89 -11.15 -4.14 4.52
CA VAL A 89 -10.41 -2.93 4.09
C VAL A 89 -11.30 -1.69 4.13
N TYR A 90 -12.55 -1.77 3.68
CA TYR A 90 -13.47 -0.64 3.58
C TYR A 90 -14.39 -0.42 4.78
N ASP A 91 -14.19 -1.17 5.88
CA ASP A 91 -14.88 -0.91 7.15
C ASP A 91 -14.24 0.31 7.84
N LEU A 92 -14.91 1.46 7.74
CA LEU A 92 -14.44 2.74 8.28
C LEU A 92 -14.32 2.73 9.81
N ARG A 93 -14.95 1.75 10.50
CA ARG A 93 -14.78 1.56 11.95
C ARG A 93 -13.34 1.19 12.35
N GLN A 94 -12.52 0.72 11.40
CA GLN A 94 -11.11 0.35 11.64
C GLN A 94 -10.13 1.50 11.32
N TYR A 95 -10.62 2.66 10.92
CA TYR A 95 -9.83 3.86 10.65
C TYR A 95 -9.96 4.76 11.88
N THR A 96 -9.11 4.50 12.86
CA THR A 96 -9.16 5.15 14.16
C THR A 96 -7.85 5.90 14.39
N ASN A 97 -7.85 6.75 15.41
CA ASN A 97 -6.62 7.35 15.89
C ASN A 97 -5.61 6.27 16.33
N GLY A 98 -6.04 5.24 17.08
CA GLY A 98 -5.15 4.18 17.55
C GLY A 98 -4.51 3.36 16.43
N THR A 99 -5.22 3.14 15.31
CA THR A 99 -4.65 2.51 14.10
C THR A 99 -3.89 3.48 13.20
N LEU A 100 -3.81 4.76 13.56
CA LEU A 100 -3.26 5.83 12.71
C LEU A 100 -3.89 5.86 11.32
N TRP A 101 -5.13 5.37 11.19
CA TRP A 101 -5.83 5.17 9.91
C TRP A 101 -5.11 4.22 8.92
N GLY A 102 -4.03 3.58 9.36
CA GLY A 102 -3.21 2.64 8.60
C GLY A 102 -3.43 1.19 9.03
N PRO A 103 -2.59 0.26 8.54
CA PRO A 103 -2.65 -1.14 8.92
C PRO A 103 -1.90 -1.41 10.24
N PHE A 104 -2.28 -0.70 11.30
CA PHE A 104 -1.69 -0.84 12.63
C PHE A 104 -2.72 -1.38 13.63
N ILE A 105 -2.24 -2.03 14.69
CA ILE A 105 -3.09 -2.47 15.80
C ILE A 105 -3.66 -1.23 16.50
N ASP A 106 -4.95 -1.29 16.87
CA ASP A 106 -5.68 -0.21 17.55
C ASP A 106 -5.34 -0.10 19.04
N ASP A 107 -4.04 -0.15 19.36
CA ASP A 107 -3.50 -0.05 20.73
C ASP A 107 -2.52 1.15 20.88
N GLY A 108 -2.32 1.93 19.81
CA GLY A 108 -1.38 3.05 19.78
C GLY A 108 0.10 2.65 19.76
N SER A 109 0.42 1.34 19.79
CA SER A 109 1.80 0.84 19.81
C SER A 109 2.52 1.00 18.47
N GLN A 110 1.77 1.30 17.40
CA GLN A 110 2.23 1.31 16.01
C GLN A 110 2.76 -0.06 15.54
N ARG A 111 2.41 -1.15 16.24
CA ARG A 111 2.63 -2.50 15.72
C ARG A 111 1.74 -2.73 14.52
N VAL A 112 2.28 -3.45 13.54
CA VAL A 112 1.58 -3.75 12.29
C VAL A 112 0.46 -4.77 12.55
N ASP A 113 -0.75 -4.47 12.08
CA ASP A 113 -1.81 -5.46 11.93
C ASP A 113 -1.61 -6.20 10.61
N TRP A 114 -0.94 -7.35 10.68
CA TRP A 114 -0.64 -8.17 9.51
C TRP A 114 -1.90 -8.76 8.87
N GLU A 115 -3.01 -8.92 9.60
CA GLU A 115 -4.28 -9.34 9.03
C GLU A 115 -4.94 -8.22 8.21
N LYS A 116 -4.77 -6.96 8.62
CA LYS A 116 -5.17 -5.81 7.78
C LYS A 116 -4.28 -5.71 6.53
N VAL A 117 -2.95 -5.87 6.67
CA VAL A 117 -2.02 -5.90 5.52
C VAL A 117 -2.36 -7.05 4.56
N GLU A 118 -2.71 -8.23 5.08
CA GLU A 118 -3.13 -9.37 4.27
C GLU A 118 -4.41 -9.05 3.49
N ALA A 119 -5.41 -8.45 4.13
CA ALA A 119 -6.64 -8.05 3.45
C ALA A 119 -6.36 -7.03 2.32
N ILE A 120 -5.52 -6.03 2.59
CA ILE A 120 -5.05 -5.06 1.59
C ILE A 120 -4.37 -5.76 0.41
N MET A 121 -3.44 -6.68 0.68
CA MET A 121 -2.72 -7.44 -0.34
C MET A 121 -3.69 -8.27 -1.20
N ILE A 122 -4.67 -8.93 -0.59
CA ILE A 122 -5.65 -9.75 -1.31
C ILE A 122 -6.50 -8.89 -2.24
N VAL A 123 -7.00 -7.75 -1.76
CA VAL A 123 -7.82 -6.82 -2.58
C VAL A 123 -6.99 -6.27 -3.75
N LEU A 124 -5.80 -5.72 -3.47
CA LEU A 124 -4.93 -5.17 -4.51
C LEU A 124 -4.49 -6.24 -5.50
N GLY A 125 -4.10 -7.42 -5.03
CA GLY A 125 -3.68 -8.54 -5.87
C GLY A 125 -4.80 -9.03 -6.78
N PHE A 126 -6.03 -9.12 -6.27
CA PHE A 126 -7.20 -9.47 -7.09
C PHE A 126 -7.46 -8.43 -8.19
N ASN A 127 -7.40 -7.15 -7.82
CA ASN A 127 -7.64 -6.02 -8.71
C ASN A 127 -6.57 -5.89 -9.79
N LEU A 128 -5.30 -5.98 -9.42
CA LEU A 128 -4.17 -5.94 -10.35
C LEU A 128 -4.19 -7.09 -11.36
N ASN A 129 -4.58 -8.29 -10.92
CA ASN A 129 -4.74 -9.41 -11.85
C ASN A 129 -5.87 -9.17 -12.85
N LYS A 130 -7.04 -8.68 -12.38
CA LYS A 130 -8.15 -8.30 -13.27
C LYS A 130 -7.72 -7.23 -14.28
N PHE A 131 -6.93 -6.25 -13.84
CA PHE A 131 -6.42 -5.20 -14.70
C PHE A 131 -5.41 -5.69 -15.73
N SER A 132 -4.43 -6.51 -15.31
CA SER A 132 -3.48 -7.15 -16.23
C SER A 132 -4.20 -7.97 -17.30
N ASP A 133 -5.21 -8.73 -16.91
CA ASP A 133 -6.05 -9.49 -17.84
C ASP A 133 -6.83 -8.58 -18.82
N ARG A 134 -7.33 -7.41 -18.38
CA ARG A 134 -8.01 -6.43 -19.27
C ARG A 134 -7.04 -5.73 -20.22
N SER A 135 -5.78 -5.58 -19.83
CA SER A 135 -4.73 -4.92 -20.62
C SER A 135 -4.08 -5.80 -21.69
N ASP A 136 -4.56 -7.04 -21.86
CA ASP A 136 -3.93 -8.09 -22.68
C ASP A 136 -2.46 -8.36 -22.28
N GLY A 137 -2.16 -8.28 -20.99
CA GLY A 137 -0.82 -8.52 -20.45
C GLY A 137 0.19 -7.40 -20.70
N ARG A 138 -0.24 -6.23 -21.20
CA ARG A 138 0.62 -5.03 -21.31
C ARG A 138 1.06 -4.50 -19.96
N TRP A 139 0.25 -4.72 -18.93
CA TRP A 139 0.64 -4.45 -17.55
C TRP A 139 1.35 -5.67 -16.93
N PRO A 140 2.55 -5.51 -16.37
CA PRO A 140 3.28 -6.60 -15.73
C PRO A 140 2.46 -7.19 -14.58
N LYS A 141 2.45 -8.52 -14.47
CA LYS A 141 1.89 -9.16 -13.27
C LYS A 141 2.82 -8.89 -12.10
N VAL A 142 2.29 -8.19 -11.10
CA VAL A 142 2.98 -7.88 -9.85
C VAL A 142 2.47 -8.86 -8.80
N TRP A 143 3.36 -9.33 -7.91
CA TRP A 143 3.03 -10.30 -6.86
C TRP A 143 2.49 -11.65 -7.41
N ASP A 144 3.09 -12.12 -8.49
CA ASP A 144 2.75 -13.37 -9.17
C ASP A 144 3.67 -14.54 -8.77
N ARG A 145 4.79 -14.23 -8.09
CA ARG A 145 5.80 -15.20 -7.69
C ARG A 145 6.03 -15.20 -6.16
N PRO A 146 6.05 -16.39 -5.54
CA PRO A 146 6.28 -16.53 -4.10
C PRO A 146 7.61 -15.93 -3.65
N PHE A 147 7.59 -15.19 -2.55
CA PHE A 147 8.75 -14.64 -1.83
C PHE A 147 9.67 -13.69 -2.60
N ILE A 148 9.36 -13.34 -3.87
CA ILE A 148 10.18 -12.40 -4.64
C ILE A 148 10.20 -11.04 -3.97
N GLY A 149 11.40 -10.54 -3.69
CA GLY A 149 11.61 -9.25 -3.06
C GLY A 149 11.25 -9.21 -1.57
N ALA A 150 10.86 -10.31 -0.93
CA ALA A 150 10.34 -10.29 0.45
C ALA A 150 11.43 -10.34 1.55
N THR A 151 12.66 -9.90 1.26
CA THR A 151 13.77 -9.84 2.22
C THR A 151 14.41 -8.46 2.24
N PRO A 152 15.09 -8.09 3.34
CA PRO A 152 15.82 -6.83 3.40
C PRO A 152 16.87 -6.76 2.28
N HIS A 153 17.06 -5.57 1.72
CA HIS A 153 18.02 -5.27 0.65
C HIS A 153 17.83 -6.09 -0.64
N SER A 154 16.65 -6.65 -0.86
CA SER A 154 16.36 -7.45 -2.06
C SER A 154 16.12 -6.62 -3.31
N TYR A 155 15.79 -5.33 -3.18
CA TYR A 155 15.66 -4.45 -4.33
C TYR A 155 17.01 -4.29 -5.04
N ARG A 156 17.00 -4.44 -6.36
CA ARG A 156 18.15 -4.18 -7.23
C ARG A 156 17.67 -3.38 -8.44
N CYS A 157 18.27 -2.23 -8.67
CA CYS A 157 18.06 -1.50 -9.91
C CYS A 157 18.77 -2.24 -11.05
N VAL A 158 18.01 -2.64 -12.05
CA VAL A 158 18.54 -3.18 -13.30
C VAL A 158 18.31 -2.11 -14.36
N GLU A 159 19.13 -1.07 -14.34
CA GLU A 159 19.11 -0.07 -15.41
C GLU A 159 19.73 -0.67 -16.69
N PRO A 160 19.07 -0.55 -17.86
CA PRO A 160 19.73 -0.82 -19.11
C PRO A 160 20.93 0.15 -19.26
N PRO A 161 22.03 -0.27 -19.89
CA PRO A 161 23.17 0.62 -20.11
C PRO A 161 22.67 1.88 -20.84
N LYS A 162 22.81 3.05 -20.20
CA LYS A 162 22.47 4.31 -20.84
C LYS A 162 23.31 4.42 -22.12
N PRO A 163 22.70 4.70 -23.28
CA PRO A 163 23.48 5.01 -24.47
C PRO A 163 24.42 6.18 -24.13
N PRO A 164 25.66 6.20 -24.64
CA PRO A 164 26.57 7.30 -24.39
C PRO A 164 25.87 8.59 -24.81
N ILE A 165 25.69 9.48 -23.84
CA ILE A 165 25.14 10.81 -24.07
C ILE A 165 26.09 11.46 -25.11
N PRO A 166 25.61 11.89 -26.28
CA PRO A 166 26.41 12.69 -27.18
C PRO A 166 26.95 13.86 -26.36
N LYS A 167 28.27 14.09 -26.37
CA LYS A 167 28.83 15.32 -25.82
C LYS A 167 28.24 16.46 -26.66
N GLU A 168 27.14 17.03 -26.23
CA GLU A 168 26.67 18.29 -26.78
C GLU A 168 27.69 19.33 -26.34
N ASP A 169 28.57 19.70 -27.27
CA ASP A 169 29.54 20.81 -27.16
C ASP A 169 28.85 22.19 -27.04
N SER A 170 27.57 22.23 -26.65
CA SER A 170 26.71 23.40 -26.52
C SER A 170 26.00 23.50 -25.17
N ALA A 171 26.47 22.79 -24.13
CA ALA A 171 25.95 22.99 -22.79
C ALA A 171 26.26 24.42 -22.33
N GLU A 172 25.23 25.27 -22.22
CA GLU A 172 25.32 26.52 -21.48
C GLU A 172 25.93 26.23 -20.09
N PRO A 173 26.76 27.13 -19.54
CA PRO A 173 27.38 26.89 -18.23
C PRO A 173 26.27 26.58 -17.22
N GLU A 174 26.28 25.37 -16.67
CA GLU A 174 25.33 24.99 -15.63
C GLU A 174 25.41 26.01 -14.50
N ASN A 175 24.26 26.59 -14.13
CA ASN A 175 24.20 27.56 -13.04
C ASN A 175 24.77 26.90 -11.76
N GLU A 176 25.75 27.56 -11.13
CA GLU A 176 26.44 27.07 -9.93
C GLU A 176 25.47 26.66 -8.81
N GLU A 177 24.33 27.35 -8.71
CA GLU A 177 23.25 27.01 -7.77
C GLU A 177 22.63 25.63 -8.08
N ILE A 178 22.42 25.31 -9.34
CA ILE A 178 21.86 24.01 -9.77
C ILE A 178 22.84 22.88 -9.44
N SER A 179 24.14 23.10 -9.65
CA SER A 179 25.18 22.14 -9.29
C SER A 179 25.20 21.86 -7.77
N LYS A 180 25.08 22.90 -6.94
CA LYS A 180 24.99 22.76 -5.48
C LYS A 180 23.75 21.97 -5.04
N ILE A 181 22.60 22.23 -5.65
CA ILE A 181 21.36 21.49 -5.35
C ILE A 181 21.50 20.01 -5.73
N ARG A 182 22.11 19.70 -6.88
CA ARG A 182 22.39 18.31 -7.28
C ARG A 182 23.32 17.60 -6.29
N GLU A 183 24.40 18.25 -5.88
CA GLU A 183 25.36 17.69 -4.92
C GLU A 183 24.68 17.39 -3.58
N LEU A 184 23.85 18.32 -3.08
CA LEU A 184 23.06 18.12 -1.88
C LEU A 184 22.10 16.93 -2.01
N ALA A 185 21.36 16.84 -3.13
CA ALA A 185 20.44 15.74 -3.37
C ALA A 185 21.14 14.37 -3.45
N LEU A 186 22.33 14.31 -4.05
CA LEU A 186 23.17 13.11 -4.09
C LEU A 186 23.67 12.73 -2.69
N SER A 187 24.13 13.71 -1.91
CA SER A 187 24.58 13.51 -0.53
C SER A 187 23.47 12.97 0.37
N LEU A 188 22.26 13.54 0.29
CA LEU A 188 21.10 13.06 1.04
C LEU A 188 20.70 11.64 0.61
N SER A 189 20.68 11.36 -0.69
CA SER A 189 20.34 10.03 -1.21
C SER A 189 21.36 8.96 -0.79
N ALA A 190 22.64 9.33 -0.63
CA ALA A 190 23.68 8.43 -0.13
C ALA A 190 23.52 8.12 1.37
N GLN A 191 22.97 9.04 2.16
CA GLN A 191 22.76 8.89 3.60
C GLN A 191 21.44 8.19 3.95
N ASP A 192 20.47 8.17 3.03
CA ASP A 192 19.15 7.57 3.21
C ASP A 192 19.21 6.03 3.41
N PRO A 193 18.86 5.50 4.59
CA PRO A 193 18.86 4.06 4.84
C PRO A 193 17.72 3.31 4.11
N TYR A 194 16.62 3.97 3.76
CA TYR A 194 15.42 3.34 3.20
C TYR A 194 15.47 3.18 1.68
N GLY A 195 16.26 3.99 0.98
CA GLY A 195 16.40 3.95 -0.47
C GLY A 195 15.19 4.53 -1.21
N VAL A 196 14.68 5.66 -0.72
CA VAL A 196 13.49 6.37 -1.20
C VAL A 196 13.70 6.95 -2.60
N THR A 197 14.82 7.63 -2.84
CA THR A 197 15.06 8.33 -4.11
C THR A 197 14.97 7.37 -5.30
N GLY A 198 14.07 7.63 -6.24
CA GLY A 198 13.88 6.83 -7.45
C GLY A 198 12.50 6.96 -8.07
N THR A 199 12.26 6.16 -9.10
CA THR A 199 10.93 6.00 -9.70
C THR A 199 10.22 4.80 -9.08
N TRP A 200 8.96 5.01 -8.71
CA TRP A 200 8.08 4.02 -8.12
C TRP A 200 6.80 3.92 -8.94
N MET A 201 6.16 2.76 -8.85
CA MET A 201 4.81 2.56 -9.32
C MET A 201 3.87 2.64 -8.13
N ARG A 202 2.76 3.35 -8.24
CA ARG A 202 1.71 3.44 -7.22
C ARG A 202 0.37 3.01 -7.79
N VAL A 203 -0.42 2.33 -6.95
CA VAL A 203 -1.78 1.89 -7.25
C VAL A 203 -2.65 2.21 -6.04
N VAL A 204 -3.81 2.80 -6.29
CA VAL A 204 -4.89 2.97 -5.32
C VAL A 204 -6.16 2.30 -5.86
N CYS A 205 -6.91 1.64 -4.99
CA CYS A 205 -8.26 1.17 -5.30
C CYS A 205 -9.27 1.96 -4.46
N PHE A 206 -10.47 2.13 -5.01
CA PHE A 206 -11.57 2.80 -4.32
C PHE A 206 -12.87 2.02 -4.52
N LEU A 207 -13.81 2.23 -3.59
CA LEU A 207 -15.22 1.95 -3.81
C LEU A 207 -15.91 3.23 -4.24
N ASP A 208 -16.95 3.12 -5.07
CA ASP A 208 -17.85 4.24 -5.31
C ASP A 208 -18.34 4.81 -3.98
N TYR A 209 -18.39 6.13 -3.87
CA TYR A 209 -18.73 6.76 -2.59
C TYR A 209 -20.11 6.34 -2.10
N ASN A 210 -21.09 6.12 -2.99
CA ASN A 210 -22.41 5.66 -2.58
C ASN A 210 -22.37 4.24 -2.01
N ASP A 211 -21.59 3.34 -2.63
CA ASP A 211 -21.42 1.97 -2.14
C ASP A 211 -20.67 1.94 -0.80
N LEU A 212 -19.60 2.74 -0.66
CA LEU A 212 -18.85 2.89 0.58
C LEU A 212 -19.72 3.44 1.70
N TYR A 213 -20.48 4.50 1.42
CA TYR A 213 -21.39 5.13 2.36
C TYR A 213 -22.50 4.16 2.76
N ALA A 214 -23.11 3.47 1.79
CA ALA A 214 -24.15 2.49 2.06
C ALA A 214 -23.63 1.33 2.93
N PHE A 215 -22.44 0.82 2.62
CA PHE A 215 -21.80 -0.26 3.37
C PHE A 215 -21.54 0.13 4.83
N ASN A 216 -21.09 1.35 5.09
CA ASN A 216 -20.71 1.79 6.43
C ASN A 216 -21.87 2.35 7.27
N PHE A 217 -22.83 3.04 6.64
CA PHE A 217 -23.81 3.88 7.36
C PHE A 217 -25.28 3.45 7.21
N SER A 218 -25.62 2.49 6.32
CA SER A 218 -27.02 2.05 6.17
C SER A 218 -27.55 1.27 7.37
N THR A 219 -26.69 0.43 7.96
CA THR A 219 -27.04 -0.42 9.10
C THR A 219 -26.02 -0.24 10.21
N ARG A 220 -26.49 0.04 11.42
CA ARG A 220 -25.66 0.08 12.63
C ARG A 220 -25.34 -1.35 13.06
N ILE A 221 -24.10 -1.76 12.88
CA ILE A 221 -23.55 -3.04 13.30
C ILE A 221 -22.64 -2.78 14.51
N PRO A 222 -22.76 -3.54 15.62
CA PRO A 222 -21.85 -3.44 16.77
C PRO A 222 -20.38 -3.55 16.35
N ALA A 223 -19.49 -2.87 17.08
CA ALA A 223 -18.06 -2.81 16.72
C ALA A 223 -17.40 -4.20 16.72
N GLU A 224 -17.90 -5.10 17.56
CA GLU A 224 -17.43 -6.49 17.73
C GLU A 224 -17.86 -7.40 16.57
N GLU A 225 -18.88 -7.00 15.82
CA GLU A 225 -19.44 -7.79 14.74
C GLU A 225 -18.82 -7.39 13.39
N LEU A 226 -18.32 -8.42 12.68
CA LEU A 226 -17.73 -8.29 11.37
C LEU A 226 -18.80 -8.10 10.29
N ARG A 227 -18.65 -7.05 9.46
CA ARG A 227 -19.58 -6.77 8.36
C ARG A 227 -19.62 -7.89 7.32
N ASP A 228 -20.74 -7.96 6.59
CA ASP A 228 -20.92 -8.88 5.48
C ASP A 228 -19.94 -8.61 4.33
N PRO A 229 -19.60 -9.63 3.52
CA PRO A 229 -18.70 -9.48 2.38
C PRO A 229 -19.26 -8.53 1.31
N ILE A 230 -18.37 -7.77 0.68
CA ILE A 230 -18.71 -6.85 -0.40
C ILE A 230 -18.44 -7.56 -1.75
N ASP A 231 -19.49 -7.89 -2.50
CA ASP A 231 -19.41 -8.54 -3.82
C ASP A 231 -19.68 -7.57 -5.00
N THR A 232 -19.75 -6.26 -4.74
CA THR A 232 -19.85 -5.27 -5.83
C THR A 232 -18.61 -5.30 -6.72
N GLU A 233 -18.82 -5.11 -8.02
CA GLU A 233 -17.71 -4.89 -8.96
C GLU A 233 -17.11 -3.52 -8.66
N GLU A 234 -15.99 -3.51 -7.93
CA GLU A 234 -15.21 -2.30 -7.65
C GLU A 234 -14.94 -1.47 -8.93
N GLY A 235 -14.78 -0.15 -8.76
CA GLY A 235 -14.10 0.71 -9.73
C GLY A 235 -12.59 0.41 -9.68
N ILE A 236 -12.19 -0.68 -10.34
CA ILE A 236 -11.06 -1.49 -9.88
C ILE A 236 -9.67 -0.83 -9.97
N ILE A 237 -9.31 -0.04 -10.99
CA ILE A 237 -7.99 0.65 -11.07
C ILE A 237 -8.09 1.84 -12.03
N ASP A 238 -8.25 3.08 -11.55
CA ASP A 238 -8.15 4.28 -12.42
C ASP A 238 -6.85 5.07 -12.21
N LEU A 239 -6.07 4.79 -11.16
CA LEU A 239 -4.91 5.60 -10.77
C LEU A 239 -3.66 4.75 -10.59
N ALA A 240 -3.30 3.98 -11.62
CA ALA A 240 -1.91 3.53 -11.75
C ALA A 240 -1.05 4.76 -12.09
N GLU A 241 -0.11 5.08 -11.21
CA GLU A 241 0.70 6.30 -11.27
C GLU A 241 2.19 5.95 -11.28
N SER A 242 2.95 6.60 -12.17
CA SER A 242 4.40 6.65 -12.03
C SER A 242 4.74 7.82 -11.11
N ILE A 243 5.32 7.52 -9.96
CA ILE A 243 5.74 8.54 -8.99
C ILE A 243 7.27 8.60 -8.95
N LYS A 244 7.81 9.82 -8.98
CA LYS A 244 9.24 10.08 -8.78
C LYS A 244 9.43 10.68 -7.42
N LEU A 245 10.22 10.04 -6.57
CA LEU A 245 10.47 10.46 -5.20
C LEU A 245 11.93 10.85 -5.05
N GLN A 246 12.20 11.88 -4.27
CA GLN A 246 13.54 12.34 -3.96
C GLN A 246 13.62 12.79 -2.50
N VAL A 247 14.67 12.35 -1.82
CA VAL A 247 14.94 12.74 -0.43
C VAL A 247 15.26 14.22 -0.35
N THR A 248 14.71 14.88 0.66
CA THR A 248 14.82 16.33 0.88
C THR A 248 15.39 16.70 2.24
N LYS A 249 15.15 15.87 3.26
CA LYS A 249 15.60 16.10 4.64
C LYS A 249 15.77 14.76 5.34
N ILE A 250 16.77 14.66 6.21
CA ILE A 250 17.00 13.50 7.08
C ILE A 250 17.15 14.03 8.50
N GLU A 251 16.37 13.50 9.43
CA GLU A 251 16.37 13.90 10.83
C GLU A 251 16.70 12.70 11.74
N PRO A 252 17.33 12.93 12.90
CA PRO A 252 17.60 11.86 13.86
C PRO A 252 16.31 11.14 14.29
N ALA A 253 16.43 9.86 14.67
CA ALA A 253 15.28 9.09 15.13
C ALA A 253 14.61 9.74 16.36
N GLY A 254 13.29 9.79 16.36
CA GLY A 254 12.51 10.40 17.44
C GLY A 254 12.45 11.93 17.42
N SER A 255 12.97 12.58 16.36
CA SER A 255 12.53 13.94 16.04
C SER A 255 11.03 13.91 15.74
N ALA A 256 10.25 14.71 16.48
CA ALA A 256 8.87 14.99 16.09
C ALA A 256 8.94 15.68 14.73
N SER A 257 8.33 15.12 13.71
CA SER A 257 8.30 15.81 12.42
C SER A 257 7.43 17.06 12.58
N GLU A 258 7.84 18.18 11.98
CA GLU A 258 7.08 19.45 12.06
C GLU A 258 5.66 19.33 11.44
N ASP A 259 5.42 18.25 10.70
CA ASP A 259 4.13 17.89 10.07
C ASP A 259 3.36 16.80 10.87
N ASP A 260 3.91 16.28 11.98
CA ASP A 260 3.13 15.53 12.96
C ASP A 260 2.40 16.57 13.80
N ASP A 261 1.10 16.77 13.55
CA ASP A 261 0.25 17.62 14.39
C ASP A 261 0.57 17.37 15.87
N GLU A 262 0.91 18.45 16.60
CA GLU A 262 1.51 18.48 17.95
C GLU A 262 0.74 17.69 19.03
N ASP A 263 -0.43 17.13 18.70
CA ASP A 263 -1.27 16.31 19.59
C ASP A 263 -0.87 14.83 19.67
N TRP A 264 0.03 14.32 18.81
CA TRP A 264 0.26 12.87 18.68
C TRP A 264 1.49 12.28 19.38
N VAL A 265 2.30 13.09 20.08
CA VAL A 265 3.35 12.56 20.99
C VAL A 265 2.71 12.13 22.32
N GLY A 266 1.70 11.26 22.23
CA GLY A 266 0.98 10.71 23.38
C GLY A 266 1.68 9.49 23.97
N ALA A 267 2.18 9.68 25.19
CA ALA A 267 2.45 8.71 26.25
C ALA A 267 2.76 7.25 25.85
N ALA A 268 3.97 6.81 26.23
CA ALA A 268 4.32 5.41 26.43
C ALA A 268 3.10 4.60 26.92
N GLY A 269 2.71 3.60 26.12
CA GLY A 269 1.51 2.80 26.33
C GLY A 269 1.37 2.30 27.77
N ALA A 270 0.14 2.32 28.27
CA ALA A 270 -0.23 1.92 29.63
C ALA A 270 -0.17 0.39 29.88
N ASP A 271 0.56 -0.36 29.06
CA ASP A 271 0.85 -1.78 29.28
C ASP A 271 2.36 -1.99 29.17
N GLY A 272 2.95 -2.55 30.23
CA GLY A 272 4.40 -2.67 30.47
C GLY A 272 5.21 -3.54 29.50
N GLN A 273 4.86 -3.60 28.21
CA GLN A 273 5.73 -4.10 27.16
C GLN A 273 6.72 -3.00 26.77
N GLN A 274 7.96 -3.15 27.25
CA GLN A 274 9.06 -2.29 26.83
C GLN A 274 9.18 -2.31 25.30
N PRO A 275 9.39 -1.15 24.65
CA PRO A 275 9.67 -1.12 23.22
C PRO A 275 10.88 -2.01 22.93
N SER A 276 10.77 -2.86 21.91
CA SER A 276 11.84 -3.81 21.54
C SER A 276 13.11 -3.10 21.08
N CYS A 277 13.01 -1.82 20.70
CA CYS A 277 14.11 -0.97 20.25
C CYS A 277 14.07 0.39 20.97
N SER A 278 15.17 0.76 21.62
CA SER A 278 15.35 2.08 22.22
C SER A 278 15.31 3.16 21.14
N VAL A 279 14.84 4.38 21.45
CA VAL A 279 14.72 5.46 20.46
C VAL A 279 16.09 5.80 19.83
N SER A 280 17.17 5.67 20.60
CA SER A 280 18.54 5.89 20.12
C SER A 280 19.05 4.85 19.12
N ASP A 281 18.44 3.67 19.06
CA ASP A 281 18.84 2.59 18.16
C ASP A 281 18.02 2.55 16.85
N ARG A 282 17.04 3.46 16.71
CA ARG A 282 16.17 3.51 15.53
C ARG A 282 16.85 4.24 14.36
N LEU A 283 16.42 3.87 13.15
CA LEU A 283 16.81 4.57 11.93
C LEU A 283 16.25 6.00 11.89
N PRO A 284 16.95 6.95 11.24
CA PRO A 284 16.52 8.35 11.10
C PRO A 284 15.20 8.49 10.35
N VAL A 285 14.50 9.61 10.55
CA VAL A 285 13.31 9.96 9.76
C VAL A 285 13.76 10.57 8.43
N VAL A 286 13.28 10.04 7.31
CA VAL A 286 13.62 10.51 5.97
C VAL A 286 12.40 11.18 5.34
N HIS A 287 12.54 12.45 4.98
CA HIS A 287 11.52 13.22 4.28
C HIS A 287 11.79 13.23 2.79
N PHE A 288 10.73 13.09 2.00
CA PHE A 288 10.82 13.11 0.56
C PHE A 288 9.74 13.97 -0.08
N ARG A 289 10.05 14.45 -1.28
CA ARG A 289 9.10 15.11 -2.18
C ARG A 289 9.19 14.48 -3.55
N GLY A 290 8.13 14.65 -4.33
CA GLY A 290 7.99 13.95 -5.57
C GLY A 290 6.82 14.43 -6.41
N ARG A 291 6.72 13.80 -7.56
CA ARG A 291 5.68 14.07 -8.56
C ARG A 291 5.04 12.76 -8.94
N SER A 292 3.72 12.77 -9.08
CA SER A 292 2.93 11.67 -9.59
C SER A 292 2.38 12.02 -10.96
N ARG A 293 2.48 11.06 -11.88
CA ARG A 293 1.90 11.12 -13.23
C ARG A 293 0.96 9.94 -13.42
N SER A 294 -0.32 10.23 -13.64
CA SER A 294 -1.31 9.20 -13.99
C SER A 294 -0.98 8.53 -15.33
N LEU A 295 -1.06 7.21 -15.37
CA LEU A 295 -0.87 6.41 -16.59
C LEU A 295 -2.16 6.30 -17.42
N HIS A 296 -3.33 6.50 -16.81
CA HIS A 296 -4.65 6.36 -17.46
C HIS A 296 -5.20 7.68 -17.99
N ALA A 297 -4.91 8.78 -17.29
CA ALA A 297 -5.28 10.14 -17.66
C ALA A 297 -4.03 10.97 -18.00
N SER A 298 -3.02 10.36 -18.63
CA SER A 298 -1.76 11.05 -18.96
C SER A 298 -1.92 12.27 -19.87
N TRP A 299 -3.08 12.39 -20.53
CA TRP A 299 -3.49 13.52 -21.36
C TRP A 299 -4.14 14.66 -20.56
N ASP A 300 -4.56 14.43 -19.32
CA ASP A 300 -5.15 15.44 -18.44
C ASP A 300 -4.05 16.11 -17.59
N PRO A 301 -3.78 17.42 -17.78
CA PRO A 301 -2.81 18.15 -16.98
C PRO A 301 -3.12 18.14 -15.47
N ASN A 302 -4.40 18.00 -15.09
CA ASN A 302 -4.85 17.94 -13.70
C ASN A 302 -4.66 16.56 -13.07
N ALA A 303 -4.30 15.54 -13.87
CA ALA A 303 -4.02 14.20 -13.37
C ALA A 303 -2.60 14.04 -12.78
N ASN A 304 -1.79 15.10 -12.81
CA ASN A 304 -0.50 15.13 -12.13
C ASN A 304 -0.70 15.70 -10.72
N SER A 305 -0.15 15.03 -9.72
CA SER A 305 -0.10 15.54 -8.34
C SER A 305 1.34 15.69 -7.87
N ALA A 306 1.56 16.63 -6.96
CA ALA A 306 2.77 16.59 -6.14
C ALA A 306 2.56 15.58 -5.01
N ILE A 307 3.65 14.98 -4.54
CA ILE A 307 3.63 14.07 -3.41
C ILE A 307 4.72 14.46 -2.43
N ARG A 308 4.42 14.44 -1.14
CA ARG A 308 5.40 14.53 -0.07
C ARG A 308 5.16 13.42 0.93
N GLY A 309 6.14 13.15 1.78
CA GLY A 309 5.96 12.16 2.82
C GLY A 309 7.21 11.90 3.63
N THR A 310 7.05 10.95 4.55
CA THR A 310 8.10 10.52 5.46
C THR A 310 8.23 9.00 5.47
N VAL A 311 9.45 8.54 5.70
CA VAL A 311 9.77 7.14 5.97
C VAL A 311 10.49 7.08 7.30
N GLN A 312 10.01 6.19 8.17
CA GLN A 312 10.59 6.02 9.50
C GLN A 312 10.43 4.59 10.00
N GLN A 313 11.19 4.24 11.05
CA GLN A 313 11.09 2.94 11.70
C GLN A 313 10.12 3.00 12.88
N THR A 314 9.13 2.10 12.90
CA THR A 314 8.21 1.93 14.03
C THR A 314 8.95 1.44 15.28
N PRO A 315 8.37 1.56 16.49
CA PRO A 315 8.95 0.98 17.71
C PRO A 315 9.23 -0.52 17.63
N ALA A 316 8.45 -1.24 16.82
CA ALA A 316 8.60 -2.69 16.60
C ALA A 316 9.68 -3.05 15.56
N GLY A 317 10.23 -2.06 14.85
CA GLY A 317 11.29 -2.24 13.85
C GLY A 317 10.81 -2.34 12.40
N ASP A 318 9.50 -2.38 12.16
CA ASP A 318 8.90 -2.33 10.82
C ASP A 318 9.02 -0.93 10.20
N ILE A 319 9.03 -0.82 8.88
CA ILE A 319 9.27 0.44 8.16
C ILE A 319 7.94 1.05 7.72
N ARG A 320 7.61 2.21 8.31
CA ARG A 320 6.39 2.96 8.06
C ARG A 320 6.62 4.06 7.03
N TRP A 321 5.64 4.19 6.14
CA TRP A 321 5.56 5.22 5.12
C TRP A 321 4.29 6.04 5.31
N THR A 322 4.44 7.35 5.42
CA THR A 322 3.34 8.32 5.36
C THR A 322 3.48 9.12 4.08
N THR A 323 2.41 9.25 3.30
CA THR A 323 2.42 10.08 2.09
C THR A 323 1.22 11.01 2.01
N PHE A 324 1.42 12.16 1.37
CA PHE A 324 0.40 13.18 1.11
C PHE A 324 0.34 13.46 -0.39
N SER A 325 -0.83 13.29 -1.00
CA SER A 325 -1.07 13.65 -2.40
C SER A 325 -1.61 15.08 -2.48
N ILE A 326 -0.91 15.92 -3.21
CA ILE A 326 -1.16 17.36 -3.33
C ILE A 326 -1.67 17.67 -4.74
N PHE A 327 -2.89 18.18 -4.81
CA PHE A 327 -3.54 18.61 -6.06
C PHE A 327 -3.77 20.12 -5.98
N HIS A 328 -3.31 20.86 -7.00
CA HIS A 328 -3.46 22.32 -7.06
C HIS A 328 -2.93 23.07 -5.81
N GLY A 329 -1.88 22.54 -5.16
CA GLY A 329 -1.29 23.12 -3.96
C GLY A 329 -1.99 22.74 -2.65
N GLU A 330 -3.11 22.03 -2.72
CA GLU A 330 -3.83 21.51 -1.56
C GLU A 330 -3.54 20.03 -1.39
N GLU A 331 -3.14 19.60 -0.20
CA GLU A 331 -3.21 18.18 0.12
C GLU A 331 -4.69 17.78 0.06
N ARG A 332 -4.94 16.55 -0.40
CA ARG A 332 -6.29 15.98 -0.43
C ARG A 332 -6.33 14.58 0.16
N TRP A 333 -5.30 13.80 -0.12
CA TRP A 333 -5.23 12.42 0.30
C TRP A 333 -4.01 12.19 1.15
N ARG A 334 -4.18 11.44 2.22
CA ARG A 334 -3.10 10.89 3.04
C ARG A 334 -3.05 9.38 2.86
N SER A 335 -1.88 8.79 3.06
CA SER A 335 -1.74 7.34 3.14
C SER A 335 -0.78 6.91 4.22
N GLU A 336 -1.08 5.77 4.84
CA GLU A 336 -0.28 5.14 5.88
C GLU A 336 -0.04 3.69 5.49
N GLY A 337 1.22 3.29 5.38
CA GLY A 337 1.59 1.98 4.88
C GLY A 337 2.86 1.41 5.49
N ILE A 338 3.05 0.10 5.30
CA ILE A 338 4.20 -0.64 5.78
C ILE A 338 4.98 -1.25 4.62
N GLN A 339 6.31 -1.18 4.70
CA GLN A 339 7.17 -1.88 3.76
C GLN A 339 7.24 -3.36 4.10
N VAL A 340 6.70 -4.19 3.22
CA VAL A 340 6.75 -5.64 3.40
C VAL A 340 8.15 -6.13 3.07
N GLY A 341 8.70 -7.05 3.85
CA GLY A 341 10.04 -7.62 3.60
C GLY A 341 11.21 -6.83 4.20
N GLY A 342 10.96 -5.75 4.93
CA GLY A 342 11.98 -4.98 5.65
C GLY A 342 12.75 -3.99 4.78
N LEU A 343 13.85 -3.45 5.32
CA LEU A 343 14.61 -2.34 4.73
C LEU A 343 15.01 -2.59 3.27
N ARG A 344 14.80 -1.62 2.37
CA ARG A 344 15.12 -1.73 0.92
C ARG A 344 14.62 -3.03 0.24
N SER A 345 13.45 -3.50 0.65
CA SER A 345 12.80 -4.67 0.06
C SER A 345 12.19 -4.33 -1.30
N ALA A 346 12.31 -5.25 -2.26
CA ALA A 346 11.69 -5.11 -3.58
C ALA A 346 10.17 -5.41 -3.56
N ARG A 347 9.61 -5.85 -2.42
CA ARG A 347 8.19 -6.23 -2.33
C ARG A 347 7.25 -5.03 -2.42
N GLY A 348 7.72 -3.87 -1.96
CA GLY A 348 6.96 -2.62 -1.91
C GLY A 348 6.26 -2.36 -0.58
N VAL A 349 5.46 -1.31 -0.58
CA VAL A 349 4.70 -0.79 0.55
C VAL A 349 3.22 -1.11 0.34
N LEU A 350 2.56 -1.61 1.37
CA LEU A 350 1.11 -1.84 1.40
C LEU A 350 0.48 -1.01 2.50
N GLY A 351 -0.64 -0.36 2.24
CA GLY A 351 -1.27 0.53 3.20
C GLY A 351 -2.69 0.92 2.85
N ASN A 352 -3.20 1.87 3.64
CA ASN A 352 -4.46 2.54 3.38
C ASN A 352 -4.20 3.95 2.85
N TRP A 353 -5.08 4.44 1.98
CA TRP A 353 -5.25 5.85 1.70
C TRP A 353 -6.60 6.32 2.24
N PHE A 354 -6.68 7.60 2.60
CA PHE A 354 -7.87 8.20 3.21
C PHE A 354 -7.84 9.73 3.02
N ASP A 355 -8.93 10.39 3.39
CA ASP A 355 -9.03 11.85 3.41
C ASP A 355 -7.98 12.48 4.33
N ARG A 356 -7.35 13.57 3.89
CA ARG A 356 -6.27 14.21 4.67
C ARG A 356 -6.69 14.65 6.08
N ASP A 357 -7.95 15.06 6.25
CA ASP A 357 -8.45 15.71 7.46
C ASP A 357 -9.04 14.70 8.44
N TYR A 358 -8.80 13.40 8.21
CA TYR A 358 -9.33 12.31 9.03
C TYR A 358 -10.88 12.33 9.10
N ASP A 359 -11.53 12.71 8.00
CA ASP A 359 -12.99 12.67 7.92
C ASP A 359 -13.48 11.22 8.03
N VAL A 360 -14.21 10.93 9.12
CA VAL A 360 -14.79 9.62 9.42
C VAL A 360 -15.86 9.19 8.40
N HIS A 361 -16.36 10.14 7.60
CA HIS A 361 -17.27 9.92 6.48
C HIS A 361 -16.57 10.04 5.12
N GLY A 362 -15.27 10.32 5.14
CA GLY A 362 -14.43 10.48 3.96
C GLY A 362 -14.15 9.16 3.26
N PRO A 363 -13.73 9.20 1.99
CA PRO A 363 -13.34 8.02 1.26
C PRO A 363 -12.03 7.45 1.80
N ALA A 364 -11.92 6.12 1.78
CA ALA A 364 -10.71 5.41 2.14
C ALA A 364 -10.61 4.11 1.33
N GLY A 365 -9.41 3.55 1.23
CA GLY A 365 -9.19 2.29 0.53
C GLY A 365 -7.74 1.83 0.56
N PRO A 366 -7.43 0.72 -0.13
CA PRO A 366 -6.09 0.18 -0.14
C PRO A 366 -5.19 0.89 -1.15
N THR A 367 -3.92 1.03 -0.81
CA THR A 367 -2.86 1.56 -1.67
C THR A 367 -1.63 0.65 -1.62
N ALA A 368 -0.90 0.61 -2.72
CA ALA A 368 0.44 0.06 -2.75
C ALA A 368 1.37 0.86 -3.64
N PHE A 369 2.66 0.81 -3.34
CA PHE A 369 3.67 1.29 -4.26
C PHE A 369 4.97 0.50 -4.12
N TRP A 370 5.68 0.31 -5.23
CA TRP A 370 6.94 -0.43 -5.30
C TRP A 370 7.93 0.25 -6.23
N LYS A 371 9.21 0.16 -5.86
CA LYS A 371 10.29 0.84 -6.59
C LYS A 371 10.56 0.10 -7.89
N ILE A 372 10.73 0.84 -8.98
CA ILE A 372 11.02 0.30 -10.32
C ILE A 372 12.38 0.74 -10.86
N SER A 373 12.92 1.88 -10.41
CA SER A 373 14.24 2.37 -10.82
C SER A 373 14.82 3.31 -9.76
N ASP A 374 16.14 3.39 -9.67
CA ASP A 374 16.84 4.42 -8.88
C ASP A 374 16.90 5.77 -9.61
N SER A 375 16.65 5.79 -10.93
CA SER A 375 16.60 7.02 -11.72
C SER A 375 15.39 7.89 -11.37
N CYS A 376 15.64 9.20 -11.29
CA CYS A 376 14.64 10.27 -11.15
C CYS A 376 14.64 11.23 -12.35
N GLU A 377 15.33 10.90 -13.44
CA GLU A 377 15.49 11.80 -14.59
C GLU A 377 14.14 12.08 -15.26
N ASP A 378 13.81 13.35 -15.48
CA ASP A 378 12.69 13.78 -16.33
C ASP A 378 13.15 13.87 -17.79
N ASP A 379 12.25 13.57 -18.73
CA ASP A 379 12.45 13.82 -20.17
C ASP A 379 12.67 15.32 -20.50
N ARG A 380 12.54 16.21 -19.50
CA ARG A 380 12.79 17.65 -19.62
C ARG A 380 14.20 17.98 -19.13
N SER A 381 15.02 18.39 -20.09
CA SER A 381 16.40 18.89 -20.07
C SER A 381 16.76 20.01 -19.06
N SER A 382 15.97 20.25 -18.01
CA SER A 382 16.23 21.35 -17.06
C SER A 382 17.37 21.06 -16.08
N GLY A 383 17.70 19.79 -15.85
CA GLY A 383 18.80 19.40 -14.97
C GLY A 383 18.65 19.80 -13.49
N ILE A 384 17.52 20.37 -13.05
CA ILE A 384 17.27 20.69 -11.65
C ILE A 384 16.67 19.46 -10.95
N PRO A 385 17.19 19.02 -9.79
CA PRO A 385 16.56 17.97 -9.00
C PRO A 385 15.11 18.33 -8.66
N PHE A 386 14.18 17.46 -9.05
CA PHE A 386 12.75 17.73 -9.07
C PHE A 386 12.18 18.23 -7.72
N ALA A 387 12.74 17.78 -6.59
CA ALA A 387 12.24 18.14 -5.26
C ALA A 387 12.45 19.61 -4.84
N TYR A 388 13.20 20.39 -5.62
CA TYR A 388 13.52 21.79 -5.34
C TYR A 388 12.82 22.78 -6.28
N TYR A 389 11.80 22.30 -7.02
CA TYR A 389 10.86 23.15 -7.75
C TYR A 389 9.76 23.71 -6.86
#